data_AF-A0A450WP45-F1
#
_entry.id   AF-A0A450WP45-F1
#
_cell.length_a   1.000
_cell.length_b   1.000
_cell.length_c   1.000
_cell.angle_alpha   90.00
_cell.angle_beta   90.00
_cell.angle_gamma   90.00
#
_symmetry.space_group_name_H-M   'P 1'
#
loop_
_entity.id
_entity.type
_entity.pdbx_description
1 polymer ?
#
loop_
_entity_poly.entity_id
_entity_poly.type
_entity_poly.pdbx_seq_one_letter_code
_entity_poly.pdbx_strand_id
1 'polypeptide(L)'
;MKYLIVDDMPEHIAPLITNLREAGHQVTNTRNLSMGWEEINRAHRARTPFDLIVLDLALDRKVREFPEEQKVIRDALYSRSVADIPVSGQAMGLRLWRRRKEIQQRYCYITYHQYVWMAQLDGEDPEFEQELSELDVGWLPKLILEKSDLWPDNVAEKFETAYKIWEERKWLVD
;
A
#
# COMPACT_ATOMS: atom_id res chain seq x y z
N MET A 1 3.83 12.41 -11.67
CA MET A 1 3.80 12.06 -10.22
C MET A 1 5.09 11.35 -9.83
N LYS A 2 5.43 11.34 -8.54
CA LYS A 2 6.58 10.68 -7.91
C LYS A 2 6.09 9.44 -7.14
N TYR A 3 6.46 8.26 -7.61
CA TYR A 3 6.04 6.97 -7.05
C TYR A 3 7.19 6.28 -6.32
N LEU A 4 6.86 5.59 -5.23
CA LEU A 4 7.68 4.54 -4.65
C LEU A 4 6.93 3.22 -4.81
N ILE A 5 7.52 2.25 -5.52
CA ILE A 5 6.95 0.91 -5.68
C ILE A 5 7.78 -0.09 -4.86
N VAL A 6 7.14 -0.77 -3.92
CA VAL A 6 7.78 -1.79 -3.08
C VAL A 6 7.19 -3.15 -3.49
N ASP A 7 8.00 -3.98 -4.14
CA ASP A 7 7.57 -5.26 -4.73
C ASP A 7 8.78 -6.22 -4.79
N ASP A 8 8.63 -7.45 -4.32
CA ASP A 8 9.71 -8.45 -4.26
C ASP A 8 9.88 -9.22 -5.58
N MET A 9 8.97 -8.99 -6.54
CA MET A 9 8.95 -9.58 -7.88
C MET A 9 9.08 -8.49 -8.97
N PRO A 10 10.22 -7.79 -9.03
CA PRO A 10 10.41 -6.61 -9.89
C PRO A 10 10.20 -6.88 -11.38
N GLU A 11 10.40 -8.11 -11.85
CA GLU A 11 10.18 -8.52 -13.24
C GLU A 11 8.71 -8.39 -13.67
N HIS A 12 7.75 -8.56 -12.75
CA HIS A 12 6.33 -8.44 -13.07
C HIS A 12 5.88 -7.00 -13.22
N ILE A 13 6.56 -6.06 -12.57
CA ILE A 13 6.22 -4.63 -12.61
C ILE A 13 7.16 -3.82 -13.52
N ALA A 14 8.23 -4.42 -14.03
CA ALA A 14 9.21 -3.73 -14.87
C ALA A 14 8.57 -3.06 -16.12
N PRO A 15 7.64 -3.70 -16.86
CA PRO A 15 6.97 -3.04 -17.98
C PRO A 15 6.16 -1.81 -17.53
N LEU A 16 5.51 -1.90 -16.37
CA LEU A 16 4.72 -0.80 -15.80
C LEU A 16 5.60 0.38 -15.42
N ILE A 17 6.75 0.10 -14.77
CA ILE A 17 7.74 1.12 -14.38
C ILE A 17 8.26 1.86 -15.62
N THR A 18 8.61 1.12 -16.68
CA THR A 18 9.11 1.72 -17.92
C THR A 18 8.08 2.67 -18.51
N ASN A 19 6.83 2.23 -18.63
CA ASN A 19 5.76 3.06 -19.18
C ASN A 19 5.50 4.31 -18.33
N LEU A 20 5.43 4.18 -16.99
CA LEU A 20 5.27 5.33 -16.10
C LEU A 20 6.40 6.36 -16.29
N ARG A 21 7.65 5.90 -16.47
CA ARG A 21 8.79 6.79 -16.73
C ARG A 21 8.70 7.46 -18.09
N GLU A 22 8.31 6.73 -19.13
CA GLU A 22 8.07 7.28 -20.48
C GLU A 22 6.96 8.33 -20.49
N ALA A 23 5.93 8.16 -19.65
CA ALA A 23 4.88 9.15 -19.42
C ALA A 23 5.32 10.34 -18.53
N GLY A 24 6.60 10.41 -18.14
CA GLY A 24 7.17 11.53 -17.39
C GLY A 24 7.02 11.44 -15.87
N HIS A 25 6.62 10.29 -15.33
CA HIS A 25 6.57 10.07 -13.89
C HIS A 25 7.95 9.72 -13.32
N GLN A 26 8.22 10.12 -12.07
CA GLN A 26 9.42 9.72 -11.34
C GLN A 26 9.10 8.42 -10.59
N VAL A 27 9.84 7.35 -10.86
CA VAL A 27 9.57 6.04 -10.24
C VAL A 27 10.82 5.53 -9.52
N THR A 28 10.72 5.43 -8.20
CA THR A 28 11.67 4.68 -7.35
C THR A 28 11.08 3.30 -7.08
N ASN A 29 11.89 2.24 -7.17
CA ASN A 29 11.43 0.89 -6.87
C ASN A 29 12.40 0.16 -5.92
N THR A 30 11.85 -0.60 -4.98
CA THR A 30 12.62 -1.34 -3.96
C THR A 30 12.08 -2.77 -3.84
N ARG A 31 12.97 -3.73 -3.52
CA ARG A 31 12.64 -5.17 -3.50
C ARG A 31 12.18 -5.73 -2.15
N ASN A 32 12.19 -4.92 -1.10
CA ASN A 32 11.79 -5.33 0.24
C ASN A 32 11.31 -4.12 1.04
N LEU A 33 10.58 -4.41 2.12
CA LEU A 33 9.97 -3.40 2.96
C LEU A 33 11.00 -2.54 3.71
N SER A 34 12.15 -3.09 4.10
CA SER A 34 13.20 -2.34 4.80
C SER A 34 13.72 -1.20 3.94
N MET A 35 14.10 -1.49 2.69
CA MET A 35 14.55 -0.50 1.72
C MET A 35 13.44 0.50 1.38
N GLY A 36 12.20 0.02 1.19
CA GLY A 36 11.05 0.90 0.98
C GLY A 36 10.86 1.88 2.15
N TRP A 37 10.95 1.38 3.39
CA TRP A 37 10.83 2.20 4.59
C TRP A 37 11.94 3.24 4.72
N GLU A 38 13.17 2.87 4.37
CA GLU A 38 14.30 3.81 4.35
C GLU A 38 14.08 4.96 3.37
N GLU A 39 13.56 4.67 2.17
CA GLU A 39 13.26 5.69 1.16
C GLU A 39 12.13 6.63 1.61
N ILE A 40 11.10 6.12 2.28
CA ILE A 40 10.02 6.94 2.85
C ILE A 40 10.57 7.88 3.92
N ASN A 41 11.37 7.36 4.86
CA ASN A 41 11.97 8.17 5.90
C ASN A 41 12.91 9.23 5.33
N ARG A 42 13.66 8.89 4.27
CA ARG A 42 14.52 9.83 3.56
C ARG A 42 13.70 10.95 2.91
N ALA A 43 12.65 10.61 2.17
CA ALA A 43 11.76 11.56 1.53
C ALA A 43 11.05 12.48 2.55
N HIS A 44 10.58 11.90 3.67
CA HIS A 44 9.97 12.64 4.76
C HIS A 44 10.95 13.64 5.41
N ARG A 45 12.17 13.21 5.77
CA ARG A 45 13.22 14.11 6.30
C ARG A 45 13.59 15.23 5.33
N ALA A 46 13.60 14.92 4.04
CA ALA A 46 13.87 15.89 2.98
C ALA A 46 12.65 16.77 2.62
N ARG A 47 11.50 16.59 3.29
CA ARG A 47 10.23 17.28 2.98
C ARG A 47 9.82 17.18 1.51
N THR A 48 10.11 16.04 0.89
CA THR A 48 9.78 15.74 -0.51
C THR A 48 9.10 14.37 -0.61
N PRO A 49 7.90 14.23 -0.01
CA PRO A 49 7.19 12.95 0.02
C PRO A 49 6.95 12.40 -1.39
N PHE A 50 6.63 11.11 -1.47
CA PHE A 50 6.12 10.53 -2.71
C PHE A 50 4.67 10.97 -2.88
N ASP A 51 4.21 11.13 -4.13
CA ASP A 51 2.80 11.39 -4.39
C ASP A 51 1.95 10.16 -4.00
N LEU A 52 2.47 8.96 -4.30
CA LEU A 52 1.83 7.69 -3.97
C LEU A 52 2.88 6.59 -3.75
N ILE A 53 2.70 5.81 -2.68
CA ILE A 53 3.44 4.58 -2.44
C ILE A 53 2.59 3.39 -2.89
N VAL A 54 3.19 2.47 -3.62
CA VAL A 54 2.54 1.26 -4.10
C VAL A 54 3.21 0.09 -3.40
N LEU A 55 2.45 -0.62 -2.56
CA LEU A 55 2.95 -1.72 -1.76
C LEU A 55 2.43 -3.04 -2.31
N ASP A 56 3.31 -3.98 -2.63
CA ASP A 56 2.84 -5.35 -2.77
C ASP A 56 2.37 -5.87 -1.42
N LEU A 57 1.11 -6.30 -1.37
CA LEU A 57 0.48 -6.79 -0.15
C LEU A 57 1.15 -8.07 0.36
N ALA A 58 1.55 -8.96 -0.55
CA ALA A 58 2.03 -10.30 -0.25
C ALA A 58 3.55 -10.41 -0.12
N LEU A 59 4.21 -9.28 0.20
CA LEU A 59 5.66 -9.19 0.37
C LEU A 59 6.21 -10.10 1.48
N ASP A 60 7.51 -10.39 1.38
CA ASP A 60 8.43 -10.92 2.40
C ASP A 60 7.82 -11.29 3.75
N ARG A 61 7.80 -12.58 4.10
CA ARG A 61 6.99 -13.12 5.19
C ARG A 61 7.35 -12.61 6.59
N LYS A 62 8.54 -12.04 6.84
CA LYS A 62 8.93 -11.50 8.16
C LYS A 62 9.96 -10.37 8.07
N VAL A 63 9.55 -9.16 8.41
CA VAL A 63 10.43 -7.98 8.42
C VAL A 63 10.57 -7.45 9.86
N ARG A 64 11.80 -7.27 10.35
CA ARG A 64 12.06 -6.95 11.77
C ARG A 64 11.59 -5.56 12.18
N GLU A 65 11.35 -4.71 11.20
CA GLU A 65 11.04 -3.29 11.32
C GLU A 65 9.59 -3.04 11.76
N PHE A 66 8.69 -4.02 11.60
CA PHE A 66 7.25 -3.88 11.85
C PHE A 66 6.70 -4.91 12.86
N PRO A 67 7.32 -5.07 14.06
CA PRO A 67 6.95 -6.15 14.97
C PRO A 67 5.54 -5.97 15.57
N GLU A 68 5.13 -4.73 15.82
CA GLU A 68 3.81 -4.39 16.37
C GLU A 68 2.70 -4.63 15.33
N GLU A 69 2.87 -4.11 14.12
CA GLU A 69 1.90 -4.28 13.04
C GLU A 69 1.77 -5.76 12.63
N GLN A 70 2.88 -6.51 12.60
CA GLN A 70 2.84 -7.96 12.38
C GLN A 70 2.17 -8.73 13.51
N LYS A 71 2.24 -8.23 14.75
CA LYS A 71 1.51 -8.87 15.86
C LYS A 71 0.01 -8.68 15.67
N VAL A 72 -0.43 -7.45 15.39
CA VAL A 72 -1.85 -7.12 15.14
C VAL A 72 -2.43 -7.98 14.00
N ILE A 73 -1.71 -8.06 12.89
CA ILE A 73 -2.07 -8.89 11.74
C ILE A 73 -2.19 -10.37 12.12
N ARG A 74 -1.21 -10.91 12.85
CA ARG A 74 -1.22 -12.33 13.27
C ARG A 74 -2.36 -12.63 14.23
N ASP A 75 -2.60 -11.76 15.21
CA ASP A 75 -3.69 -11.91 16.17
C ASP A 75 -5.06 -11.91 15.44
N ALA A 76 -5.21 -11.06 14.41
CA ALA A 76 -6.39 -11.06 13.55
C ALA A 76 -6.54 -12.35 12.72
N LEU A 77 -5.47 -12.87 12.12
CA LEU A 77 -5.49 -14.15 11.40
C LEU A 77 -5.89 -15.32 12.32
N TYR A 78 -5.31 -15.38 13.52
CA TYR A 78 -5.63 -16.39 14.53
C TYR A 78 -7.10 -16.34 14.94
N SER A 79 -7.64 -15.15 15.23
CA SER A 79 -9.05 -15.00 15.61
C SER A 79 -10.02 -15.42 14.51
N ARG A 80 -9.61 -15.30 13.23
CA ARG A 80 -10.41 -15.71 12.06
C ARG A 80 -10.17 -17.15 11.62
N SER A 81 -9.35 -17.92 12.34
CA SER A 81 -8.96 -19.29 11.97
C SER A 81 -8.34 -19.41 10.57
N VAL A 82 -7.65 -18.35 10.11
CA VAL A 82 -6.95 -18.32 8.82
C VAL A 82 -5.50 -18.72 9.03
N ALA A 83 -4.92 -19.45 8.08
CA ALA A 83 -3.51 -19.83 8.10
C ALA A 83 -2.59 -18.59 8.05
N ASP A 84 -1.35 -18.75 8.52
CA ASP A 84 -0.31 -17.72 8.41
C ASP A 84 -0.02 -17.42 6.93
N ILE A 85 -0.52 -16.31 6.43
CA ILE A 85 -0.39 -15.85 5.04
C ILE A 85 0.61 -14.70 4.92
N PRO A 86 1.35 -14.57 3.80
CA PRO A 86 2.24 -13.44 3.57
C PRO A 86 1.41 -12.15 3.43
N VAL A 87 1.44 -11.29 4.45
CA VAL A 87 0.75 -9.97 4.45
C VAL A 87 1.65 -8.89 5.05
N SER A 88 2.97 -9.01 4.89
CA SER A 88 3.90 -8.03 5.46
C SER A 88 3.77 -6.65 4.80
N GLY A 89 3.34 -6.60 3.53
CA GLY A 89 2.96 -5.36 2.88
C GLY A 89 1.90 -4.62 3.68
N GLN A 90 0.92 -5.36 4.22
CA GLN A 90 -0.09 -4.76 5.09
C GLN A 90 0.51 -4.20 6.37
N ALA A 91 1.54 -4.84 6.95
CA ALA A 91 2.21 -4.32 8.14
C ALA A 91 2.83 -2.92 7.90
N MET A 92 3.40 -2.70 6.71
CA MET A 92 3.92 -1.39 6.34
C MET A 92 2.81 -0.36 6.10
N GLY A 93 1.74 -0.75 5.40
CA GLY A 93 0.61 0.16 5.16
C GLY A 93 -0.14 0.53 6.45
N LEU A 94 -0.27 -0.38 7.42
CA LEU A 94 -0.79 -0.06 8.76
C LEU A 94 0.04 1.01 9.46
N ARG A 95 1.38 0.93 9.37
CA ARG A 95 2.26 1.96 9.92
C ARG A 95 2.05 3.29 9.22
N LEU A 96 1.96 3.28 7.89
CA LEU A 96 1.67 4.48 7.11
C LEU A 96 0.31 5.07 7.48
N TRP A 97 -0.70 4.23 7.67
CA TRP A 97 -2.04 4.63 8.09
C TRP A 97 -2.00 5.32 9.45
N ARG A 98 -1.48 4.65 10.48
CA ARG A 98 -1.44 5.18 11.85
C ARG A 98 -0.64 6.48 11.95
N ARG A 99 0.39 6.63 11.11
CA ARG A 99 1.23 7.84 11.06
C ARG A 99 0.88 8.77 9.90
N ARG A 100 -0.27 8.60 9.25
CA ARG A 100 -0.62 9.30 8.00
C ARG A 100 -0.57 10.82 8.14
N LYS A 101 -1.01 11.34 9.28
CA LYS A 101 -0.99 12.77 9.60
C LYS A 101 0.42 13.32 9.82
N GLU A 102 1.33 12.51 10.36
CA GLU A 102 2.71 12.88 10.59
C GLU A 102 3.55 12.77 9.31
N ILE A 103 3.47 11.63 8.62
CA ILE A 103 4.31 11.30 7.46
C ILE A 103 3.77 11.95 6.18
N GLN A 104 2.47 12.27 6.14
CA GLN A 104 1.79 12.91 5.00
C GLN A 104 1.93 12.09 3.70
N GLN A 105 1.73 10.78 3.82
CA GLN A 105 2.03 9.84 2.74
C GLN A 105 0.80 9.01 2.34
N ARG A 106 0.42 9.13 1.08
CA ARG A 106 -0.63 8.32 0.44
C ARG A 106 -0.05 6.99 0.00
N TYR A 107 -0.85 5.94 0.05
CA TYR A 107 -0.44 4.63 -0.45
C TYR A 107 -1.63 3.81 -0.97
N CYS A 108 -1.32 2.84 -1.81
CA CYS A 108 -2.22 1.78 -2.22
C CYS A 108 -1.48 0.45 -2.21
N TYR A 109 -2.23 -0.64 -2.32
CA TYR A 109 -1.70 -1.97 -2.48
C TYR A 109 -1.81 -2.45 -3.92
N ILE A 110 -0.89 -3.34 -4.30
CA ILE A 110 -0.99 -4.22 -5.46
C ILE A 110 -0.87 -5.65 -4.99
N THR A 111 -1.61 -6.59 -5.58
CA THR A 111 -1.49 -8.02 -5.24
C THR A 111 -2.14 -8.90 -6.31
N TYR A 112 -1.79 -10.18 -6.37
CA TYR A 112 -2.56 -11.19 -7.11
C TYR A 112 -3.69 -11.83 -6.28
N HIS A 113 -3.80 -11.43 -5.02
CA HIS A 113 -4.64 -12.11 -4.03
C HIS A 113 -5.37 -11.07 -3.17
N GLN A 114 -6.20 -10.20 -3.77
CA GLN A 114 -6.88 -9.11 -3.04
C GLN A 114 -7.59 -9.55 -1.75
N TYR A 115 -8.12 -10.79 -1.72
CA TYR A 115 -8.77 -11.39 -0.56
C TYR A 115 -7.88 -11.57 0.68
N VAL A 116 -6.54 -11.45 0.54
CA VAL A 116 -5.60 -11.51 1.68
C VAL A 116 -5.51 -10.19 2.44
N TRP A 117 -6.00 -9.08 1.88
CA TRP A 117 -6.07 -7.82 2.60
C TRP A 117 -7.14 -7.92 3.69
N MET A 118 -6.76 -7.57 4.92
CA MET A 118 -7.66 -7.68 6.07
C MET A 118 -8.20 -6.30 6.48
N ALA A 119 -9.51 -6.13 6.40
CA ALA A 119 -10.19 -4.98 6.99
C ALA A 119 -10.19 -5.05 8.53
N GLN A 120 -10.29 -3.89 9.17
CA GLN A 120 -10.53 -3.73 10.62
C GLN A 120 -9.55 -4.49 11.50
N LEU A 121 -8.26 -4.43 11.16
CA LEU A 121 -7.20 -4.99 12.00
C LEU A 121 -7.05 -4.25 13.34
N ASP A 122 -7.54 -3.02 13.39
CA ASP A 122 -7.58 -2.16 14.57
C ASP A 122 -9.00 -1.62 14.73
N GLY A 123 -9.55 -1.73 15.93
CA GLY A 123 -10.89 -1.24 16.23
C GLY A 123 -10.95 0.27 16.47
N GLU A 124 -9.83 0.92 16.77
CA GLU A 124 -9.77 2.35 17.09
C GLU A 124 -9.46 3.21 15.86
N ASP A 125 -8.58 2.74 14.98
CA ASP A 125 -8.17 3.45 13.75
C ASP A 125 -8.09 2.47 12.56
N PRO A 126 -9.24 1.96 12.08
CA PRO A 126 -9.28 0.96 11.02
C PRO A 126 -8.70 1.53 9.71
N GLU A 127 -7.73 0.82 9.15
CA GLU A 127 -7.13 1.13 7.85
C GLU A 127 -8.20 1.28 6.76
N PHE A 128 -8.15 2.42 6.06
CA PHE A 128 -9.10 2.83 5.02
C PHE A 128 -10.55 3.02 5.46
N GLU A 129 -10.84 2.97 6.77
CA GLU A 129 -12.18 3.06 7.35
C GLU A 129 -13.12 1.95 6.83
N GLN A 130 -13.76 1.18 7.71
CA GLN A 130 -15.22 0.99 7.70
C GLN A 130 -15.70 -0.23 8.47
N GLU A 131 -16.75 -0.01 9.27
CA GLU A 131 -17.90 -0.91 9.40
C GLU A 131 -18.48 -1.17 8.00
N LEU A 132 -18.12 -2.33 7.42
CA LEU A 132 -18.49 -2.73 6.06
C LEU A 132 -19.99 -2.98 5.97
N SER A 133 -20.75 -2.04 5.40
CA SER A 133 -21.93 -2.44 4.62
C SER A 133 -21.44 -2.69 3.19
N GLU A 134 -21.59 -3.93 2.71
CA GLU A 134 -21.02 -4.44 1.45
C GLU A 134 -21.41 -3.64 0.19
N LEU A 135 -22.39 -2.74 0.30
CA LEU A 135 -22.99 -2.00 -0.81
C LEU A 135 -22.25 -0.70 -1.19
N ASP A 136 -21.30 -0.20 -0.38
CA ASP A 136 -20.71 1.15 -0.56
C ASP A 136 -19.18 1.15 -0.82
N VAL A 137 -18.58 -0.01 -1.06
CA VAL A 137 -17.11 -0.20 -1.11
C VAL A 137 -16.50 -0.11 -2.52
N GLY A 138 -17.16 0.55 -3.48
CA GLY A 138 -16.70 0.65 -4.87
C GLY A 138 -15.34 1.34 -5.07
N TRP A 139 -14.80 1.97 -4.03
CA TRP A 139 -13.49 2.61 -4.00
C TRP A 139 -12.38 1.68 -3.46
N LEU A 140 -12.70 0.68 -2.63
CA LEU A 140 -11.68 -0.16 -2.00
C LEU A 140 -10.90 -1.00 -3.02
N PRO A 141 -11.52 -1.62 -4.05
CA PRO A 141 -10.78 -2.25 -5.15
C PRO A 141 -9.86 -1.30 -5.94
N LYS A 142 -10.02 0.03 -5.77
CA LYS A 142 -9.15 1.05 -6.37
C LYS A 142 -7.96 1.43 -5.47
N LEU A 143 -7.96 0.99 -4.21
CA LEU A 143 -6.84 1.10 -3.27
C LEU A 143 -6.14 -0.24 -3.04
N ILE A 144 -6.83 -1.36 -3.24
CA ILE A 144 -6.25 -2.71 -3.23
C ILE A 144 -6.28 -3.22 -4.66
N LEU A 145 -5.29 -2.87 -5.48
CA LEU A 145 -5.29 -3.13 -6.91
C LEU A 145 -4.89 -4.58 -7.23
N GLU A 146 -5.59 -5.21 -8.16
CA GLU A 146 -5.23 -6.52 -8.69
C GLU A 146 -4.08 -6.39 -9.70
N LYS A 147 -2.95 -7.08 -9.46
CA LYS A 147 -1.75 -7.01 -10.30
C LYS A 147 -2.04 -7.48 -11.73
N SER A 148 -2.90 -8.47 -11.91
CA SER A 148 -3.29 -8.96 -13.24
C SER A 148 -4.11 -7.95 -14.06
N ASP A 149 -4.67 -6.92 -13.42
CA ASP A 149 -5.38 -5.83 -14.08
C ASP A 149 -4.49 -4.60 -14.36
N LEU A 150 -3.22 -4.63 -13.95
CA LEU A 150 -2.27 -3.55 -14.21
C LEU A 150 -1.56 -3.77 -15.54
N TRP A 151 -1.80 -2.86 -16.46
CA TRP A 151 -1.24 -2.88 -17.81
C TRP A 151 -0.51 -1.57 -18.09
N PRO A 152 0.49 -1.56 -18.98
CA PRO A 152 1.22 -0.35 -19.33
C PRO A 152 0.31 0.82 -19.74
N ASP A 153 -0.81 0.56 -20.42
CA ASP A 153 -1.74 1.59 -20.89
C ASP A 153 -2.71 2.12 -19.82
N ASN A 154 -2.84 1.45 -18.66
CA ASN A 154 -3.83 1.81 -17.63
C ASN A 154 -3.22 2.12 -16.24
N VAL A 155 -1.95 1.77 -16.01
CA VAL A 155 -1.34 1.84 -14.68
C VAL A 155 -1.29 3.27 -14.13
N ALA A 156 -1.03 4.25 -14.98
CA ALA A 156 -1.00 5.66 -14.58
C ALA A 156 -2.38 6.13 -14.06
N GLU A 157 -3.46 5.80 -14.79
CA GLU A 157 -4.83 6.15 -14.42
C GLU A 157 -5.24 5.47 -13.10
N LYS A 158 -4.90 4.19 -12.92
CA LYS A 158 -5.21 3.47 -11.68
C LYS A 158 -4.48 4.07 -10.47
N PHE A 159 -3.20 4.44 -10.63
CA PHE A 159 -2.45 5.11 -9.56
C PHE A 159 -2.96 6.52 -9.28
N GLU A 160 -3.33 7.29 -10.30
CA GLU A 160 -3.95 8.60 -10.11
C GLU A 160 -5.30 8.49 -9.41
N THR A 161 -6.09 7.46 -9.72
CA THR A 161 -7.36 7.18 -9.05
C THR A 161 -7.15 6.88 -7.57
N ALA A 162 -6.17 6.04 -7.23
CA ALA A 162 -5.81 5.77 -5.84
C ALA A 162 -5.40 7.05 -5.10
N TYR A 163 -4.60 7.90 -5.74
CA TYR A 163 -4.22 9.21 -5.20
C TYR A 163 -5.44 10.11 -4.93
N LYS A 164 -6.38 10.21 -5.88
CA LYS A 164 -7.59 11.04 -5.75
C LYS A 164 -8.48 10.59 -4.59
N ILE A 165 -8.59 9.29 -4.37
CA ILE A 165 -9.38 8.77 -3.24
C ILE A 165 -8.84 9.30 -1.91
N TRP A 166 -7.51 9.32 -1.73
CA TRP A 166 -6.90 9.91 -0.53
C TRP A 166 -7.23 11.40 -0.37
N GLU A 167 -7.25 12.17 -1.46
CA GLU A 167 -7.62 13.60 -1.44
C GLU A 167 -9.10 13.80 -1.07
N GLU A 168 -9.99 13.06 -1.73
CA GLU A 168 -11.44 13.14 -1.51
C GLU A 168 -11.83 12.77 -0.08
N ARG A 169 -11.16 11.74 0.46
CA ARG A 169 -11.35 11.27 1.83
C ARG A 169 -10.67 12.14 2.88
N LYS A 170 -9.76 13.02 2.45
CA LYS A 170 -9.00 13.94 3.32
C LYS A 170 -8.27 13.22 4.47
N TRP A 171 -7.87 11.97 4.28
CA TRP A 171 -7.26 11.16 5.35
C TRP A 171 -5.93 11.70 5.89
N LEU A 172 -5.29 12.63 5.18
CA LEU A 172 -4.08 13.31 5.64
C LEU A 172 -4.33 14.59 6.43
N VAL A 173 -5.58 15.07 6.49
CA VAL A 173 -5.97 16.32 7.14
C VAL A 173 -6.69 16.00 8.46
N ASP A 174 -6.60 16.91 9.45
CA ASP A 174 -7.34 16.82 10.71
C ASP A 174 -8.84 17.11 10.57
#